data_AF-A0A848WK82-F1
#
_entry.id   AF-A0A848WK82-F1
#
_cell.length_a   1.000
_cell.length_b   1.000
_cell.length_c   1.000
_cell.angle_alpha   90.00
_cell.angle_beta   90.00
_cell.angle_gamma   90.00
#
_symmetry.space_group_name_H-M   'P 1'
#
loop_
_entity.id
_entity.type
_entity.pdbx_description
1 polymer ?
#
loop_
_entity_poly.entity_id
_entity_poly.type
_entity_poly.pdbx_seq_one_letter_code
_entity_poly.pdbx_strand_id
1 'polypeptide(L)'
;MRYVTITTWEVMGGVDFEMTMERVRTKRLPALKQLGAERVQVIRTSARTMAAISEWPDKTTRDTAAEFIEHVRREVRTEDHSRMTGEMLGPVMAEI
;
A
#
# COMPACT_ATOMS: atom_id res chain seq x y z
N MET A 1 -0.61 -20.24 3.10
CA MET A 1 -0.93 -19.85 1.70
C MET A 1 -0.74 -18.36 1.62
N ARG A 2 0.05 -17.89 0.64
CA ARG A 2 0.33 -16.47 0.49
C ARG A 2 -0.95 -15.66 0.40
N TYR A 3 -0.88 -14.44 0.91
CA TYR A 3 -2.01 -13.55 0.98
C TYR A 3 -1.64 -12.21 0.35
N VAL A 4 -2.53 -11.65 -0.45
CA VAL A 4 -2.30 -10.40 -1.17
C VAL A 4 -3.28 -9.34 -0.71
N THR A 5 -2.78 -8.12 -0.61
CA THR A 5 -3.59 -6.91 -0.49
C THR A 5 -3.30 -5.98 -1.66
N ILE A 6 -4.35 -5.53 -2.33
CA ILE A 6 -4.27 -4.49 -3.36
C ILE A 6 -5.00 -3.27 -2.82
N THR A 7 -4.31 -2.14 -2.75
CA THR A 7 -4.92 -0.87 -2.35
C THR A 7 -4.77 0.13 -3.48
N THR A 8 -5.84 0.86 -3.77
CA THR A 8 -5.83 1.91 -4.80
C THR A 8 -5.87 3.27 -4.14
N TRP A 9 -5.14 4.22 -4.72
CA TRP A 9 -4.94 5.54 -4.16
C TRP A 9 -5.05 6.61 -5.25
N GLU A 10 -5.59 7.76 -4.88
CA GLU A 10 -5.61 8.97 -5.68
C GLU A 10 -4.84 10.08 -4.96
N VAL A 11 -3.90 10.70 -5.68
CA VAL A 11 -3.20 11.91 -5.27
C VAL A 11 -4.13 13.10 -5.48
N MET A 12 -4.31 13.91 -4.44
CA MET A 12 -5.19 15.08 -4.46
C MET A 12 -4.66 16.15 -5.44
N GLY A 13 -5.56 16.95 -5.99
CA GLY A 13 -5.19 18.01 -6.93
C GLY A 13 -4.23 19.04 -6.31
N GLY A 14 -3.23 19.48 -7.09
CA GLY A 14 -2.22 20.44 -6.66
C GLY A 14 -0.99 19.83 -5.99
N VAL A 15 -0.93 18.50 -5.86
CA VAL A 15 0.20 17.77 -5.26
C VAL A 15 0.98 17.06 -6.35
N ASP A 16 2.30 17.19 -6.31
CA ASP A 16 3.18 16.49 -7.23
C ASP A 16 3.19 14.99 -6.95
N PHE A 17 2.85 14.20 -7.97
CA PHE A 17 2.81 12.74 -7.90
C PHE A 17 4.18 12.14 -7.56
N GLU A 18 5.27 12.68 -8.10
CA GLU A 18 6.61 12.16 -7.84
C GLU A 18 7.05 12.43 -6.40
N MET A 19 6.70 13.58 -5.85
CA MET A 19 6.91 13.87 -4.43
C MET A 19 6.14 12.89 -3.54
N THR A 20 4.88 12.56 -3.88
CA THR A 20 4.14 11.50 -3.17
C THR A 20 4.86 10.15 -3.29
N MET A 21 5.35 9.79 -4.48
CA MET A 21 6.07 8.53 -4.70
C MET A 21 7.39 8.44 -3.94
N GLU A 22 8.12 9.55 -3.77
CA GLU A 22 9.34 9.58 -2.95
C GLU A 22 9.05 9.25 -1.50
N ARG A 23 7.96 9.78 -0.93
CA ARG A 23 7.53 9.45 0.44
C ARG A 23 7.05 8.01 0.58
N VAL A 24 6.34 7.50 -0.43
CA VAL A 24 5.97 6.09 -0.50
C VAL A 24 7.22 5.21 -0.46
N ARG A 25 8.24 5.51 -1.27
CA ARG A 25 9.48 4.73 -1.34
C ARG A 25 10.30 4.79 -0.04
N THR A 26 10.40 5.97 0.58
CA THR A 26 11.29 6.20 1.74
C THR A 26 10.67 5.83 3.07
N LYS A 27 9.35 5.98 3.24
CA LYS A 27 8.65 5.68 4.49
C LYS A 27 7.78 4.43 4.40
N ARG A 28 6.90 4.36 3.39
CA ARG A 28 5.81 3.36 3.39
C ARG A 28 6.27 1.96 3.01
N LEU A 29 7.07 1.82 1.95
CA LEU A 29 7.55 0.49 1.52
C LEU A 29 8.41 -0.17 2.60
N PRO A 30 9.37 0.53 3.24
CA PRO A 30 10.12 -0.04 4.36
C PRO A 30 9.24 -0.43 5.55
N ALA A 31 8.25 0.39 5.91
CA ALA A 31 7.32 0.06 6.99
C ALA A 31 6.53 -1.24 6.71
N LEU A 32 5.99 -1.39 5.50
CA LEU A 32 5.29 -2.63 5.11
C LEU A 32 6.20 -3.86 5.14
N LYS A 33 7.47 -3.70 4.74
CA LYS A 33 8.48 -4.77 4.85
C LYS A 33 8.77 -5.14 6.31
N GLN A 34 8.90 -4.16 7.20
CA GLN A 34 9.11 -4.39 8.63
C GLN A 34 7.94 -5.10 9.30
N LEU A 35 6.72 -4.91 8.78
CA LEU A 35 5.51 -5.60 9.24
C LEU A 35 5.35 -7.02 8.68
N GLY A 36 6.30 -7.50 7.87
CA GLY A 36 6.30 -8.87 7.36
C GLY A 36 5.79 -9.04 5.93
N ALA A 37 5.63 -7.97 5.14
CA ALA A 37 5.36 -8.12 3.72
C ALA A 37 6.58 -8.73 2.99
N GLU A 38 6.39 -9.80 2.25
CA GLU A 38 7.45 -10.47 1.47
C GLU A 38 7.78 -9.70 0.21
N ARG A 39 6.79 -9.06 -0.40
CA ARG A 39 6.96 -8.21 -1.59
C ARG A 39 5.97 -7.06 -1.52
N VAL A 40 6.41 -5.89 -1.94
CA VAL A 40 5.53 -4.73 -2.12
C VAL A 40 5.89 -4.07 -3.44
N GLN A 41 4.89 -3.82 -4.26
CA GLN A 41 5.03 -3.13 -5.53
C GLN A 41 4.00 -2.01 -5.59
N VAL A 42 4.40 -0.86 -6.14
CA VAL A 42 3.49 0.25 -6.40
C VAL A 42 3.53 0.54 -7.88
N ILE A 43 2.36 0.55 -8.51
CA ILE A 43 2.18 0.86 -9.92
C ILE A 43 1.40 2.16 -10.07
N ARG A 44 1.87 3.03 -10.96
CA ARG A 44 1.10 4.20 -11.39
C ARG A 44 0.02 3.71 -12.35
N THR A 45 -1.24 4.03 -12.06
CA THR A 45 -2.39 3.60 -12.87
C THR A 45 -3.02 4.74 -13.67
N SER A 46 -2.68 6.00 -13.35
CA SER A 46 -3.00 7.17 -14.18
C SER A 46 -2.07 8.34 -13.83
N ALA A 47 -2.37 9.53 -14.36
CA ALA A 47 -1.68 10.76 -13.98
C ALA A 47 -1.75 11.02 -12.46
N ARG A 48 -2.83 10.62 -11.77
CA ARG A 48 -3.04 10.90 -10.34
C ARG A 48 -3.36 9.67 -9.50
N THR A 49 -3.39 8.47 -10.06
CA THR A 49 -3.75 7.27 -9.31
C THR A 49 -2.63 6.25 -9.32
N MET A 50 -2.59 5.45 -8.25
CA MET A 50 -1.65 4.35 -8.08
C MET A 50 -2.32 3.16 -7.40
N ALA A 51 -1.76 1.97 -7.60
CA ALA A 51 -2.11 0.80 -6.84
C ALA A 51 -0.87 0.25 -6.14
N ALA A 52 -1.01 -0.08 -4.85
CA ALA A 52 0.01 -0.80 -4.10
C ALA A 52 -0.44 -2.25 -3.91
N ILE A 53 0.42 -3.18 -4.30
CA ILE A 53 0.23 -4.62 -4.20
C ILE A 53 1.25 -5.12 -3.18
N SER A 54 0.75 -5.68 -2.08
CA SER A 54 1.60 -6.27 -1.03
C SER A 54 1.29 -7.75 -0.90
N GLU A 55 2.34 -8.57 -0.95
CA GLU A 55 2.31 -10.00 -0.70
C GLU A 55 2.78 -10.29 0.72
N TRP A 56 2.06 -11.17 1.38
CA TRP A 56 2.26 -11.57 2.77
C TRP A 56 2.40 -13.08 2.84
N PRO A 57 3.17 -13.61 3.80
CA PRO A 57 3.36 -15.06 3.94
C PRO A 57 2.03 -15.78 4.22
N ASP A 58 1.15 -15.14 5.00
CA ASP A 58 -0.18 -15.63 5.32
C ASP A 58 -1.14 -14.50 5.76
N LYS A 59 -2.41 -14.86 5.91
CA LYS A 59 -3.48 -13.96 6.35
C LYS A 59 -3.22 -13.41 7.77
N THR A 60 -2.66 -14.21 8.67
CA THR A 60 -2.43 -13.84 10.07
C THR A 60 -1.41 -12.72 10.19
N THR A 61 -0.34 -12.80 9.42
CA THR A 61 0.72 -11.79 9.35
C THR A 61 0.16 -10.48 8.79
N ARG A 62 -0.62 -10.57 7.71
CA ARG A 62 -1.33 -9.42 7.15
C ARG A 62 -2.30 -8.79 8.15
N ASP A 63 -3.09 -9.60 8.87
CA ASP A 63 -4.09 -9.10 9.80
C ASP A 63 -3.45 -8.42 11.01
N THR A 64 -2.35 -8.97 11.53
CA THR A 64 -1.53 -8.32 12.56
C THR A 64 -0.96 -6.98 12.08
N ALA A 65 -0.57 -6.91 10.81
CA ALA A 65 -0.11 -5.66 10.21
C ALA A 65 -1.22 -4.64 9.98
N ALA A 66 -2.50 -5.06 9.90
CA ALA A 66 -3.62 -4.20 9.52
C ALA A 66 -3.82 -3.04 10.51
N GLU A 67 -3.63 -3.28 11.82
CA GLU A 67 -3.77 -2.23 12.84
C GLU A 67 -2.72 -1.13 12.68
N PHE A 68 -1.47 -1.53 12.40
CA PHE A 68 -0.38 -0.58 12.12
C PHE A 68 -0.57 0.12 10.78
N ILE A 69 -1.05 -0.61 9.77
CA ILE A 69 -1.40 -0.04 8.46
C ILE A 69 -2.49 1.02 8.61
N GLU A 70 -3.54 0.79 9.39
CA GLU A 70 -4.59 1.78 9.65
C GLU A 70 -4.06 3.03 10.36
N HIS A 71 -3.07 2.88 11.24
CA HIS A 71 -2.37 4.03 11.82
C HIS A 71 -1.63 4.84 10.74
N VAL A 72 -0.80 4.17 9.93
CA VAL A 72 -0.08 4.81 8.82
C VAL A 72 -1.06 5.46 7.81
N ARG A 73 -2.18 4.81 7.51
CA ARG A 73 -3.22 5.34 6.59
C ARG A 73 -3.81 6.65 7.09
N ARG A 74 -4.03 6.80 8.41
CA ARG A 74 -4.52 8.04 9.01
C ARG A 74 -3.51 9.17 8.91
N GLU A 75 -2.25 8.90 9.23
CA GLU A 75 -1.16 9.88 9.10
C GLU A 75 -0.92 10.30 7.64
N VAL A 76 -1.03 9.35 6.71
CA VAL A 76 -0.91 9.56 5.27
C VAL A 76 -1.97 10.51 4.72
N ARG A 77 -3.21 10.44 5.23
CA ARG A 77 -4.28 11.33 4.78
C ARG A 77 -3.97 12.79 5.12
N THR A 78 -3.21 13.01 6.19
CA THR A 78 -2.76 14.34 6.64
C THR A 78 -1.46 14.80 5.98
N GLU A 79 -0.50 13.90 5.74
CA GLU A 79 0.83 14.29 5.23
C GLU A 79 0.96 14.24 3.71
N ASP A 80 0.43 13.19 3.06
CA ASP A 80 0.79 12.85 1.67
C ASP A 80 -0.26 13.30 0.65
N HIS A 81 -1.27 14.03 1.11
CA HIS A 81 -2.38 14.53 0.29
C HIS A 81 -2.89 13.48 -0.71
N SER A 82 -3.07 12.25 -0.24
CA SER A 82 -3.60 11.14 -1.02
C SER A 82 -4.74 10.48 -0.29
N ARG A 83 -5.70 9.93 -1.03
CA ARG A 83 -6.85 9.22 -0.50
C ARG A 83 -6.88 7.80 -1.03
N MET A 84 -7.20 6.84 -0.18
CA MET A 84 -7.46 5.47 -0.63
C MET A 84 -8.82 5.43 -1.32
N THR A 85 -8.86 4.84 -2.51
CA THR A 85 -10.08 4.72 -3.34
C THR A 85 -10.68 3.32 -3.33
N GLY A 86 -9.96 2.33 -2.80
CA GLY A 86 -10.44 0.96 -2.72
C GLY A 86 -9.39 0.01 -2.16
N GLU A 87 -9.87 -1.12 -1.66
CA GLU A 87 -9.06 -2.19 -1.09
C GLU A 87 -9.61 -3.54 -1.57
N MET A 88 -8.70 -4.45 -1.90
CA MET A 88 -8.98 -5.84 -2.22
C MET A 88 -7.98 -6.71 -1.46
N LEU A 89 -8.44 -7.89 -1.06
CA LEU A 89 -7.69 -8.79 -0.21
C LEU A 89 -8.08 -10.23 -0.48
N GLY A 90 -7.12 -11.12 -0.48
CA GLY A 90 -7.41 -12.53 -0.70
C GLY A 90 -6.16 -13.41 -0.73
N PRO A 91 -6.36 -14.73 -0.62
CA PRO A 91 -5.28 -15.68 -0.83
C PRO A 91 -4.82 -15.69 -2.29
N VAL A 92 -3.54 -15.98 -2.50
CA VAL A 92 -3.00 -16.29 -3.83
C VAL A 92 -3.52 -17.66 -4.24
N MET A 93 -4.26 -17.71 -5.35
CA MET A 93 -4.84 -18.95 -5.88
C MET A 93 -3.93 -19.64 -6.90
N ALA A 94 -3.02 -18.90 -7.55
CA ALA A 94 -2.04 -19.40 -8.51
C ALA A 94 -0.88 -18.39 -8.69
N GLU A 95 0.33 -18.87 -8.96
CA GLU A 95 1.54 -18.07 -9.27
C GLU A 95 2.47 -18.86 -10.22
N ILE A 96 3.41 -18.17 -10.90
CA ILE A 96 4.43 -18.75 -11.80
C ILE A 96 5.80 -18.47 -11.21
#